data_AF-A0A0J1DE74-F1
#
_entry.id   AF-A0A0J1DE74-F1
#
_cell.length_a   1.000
_cell.length_b   1.000
_cell.length_c   1.000
_cell.angle_alpha   90.00
_cell.angle_beta   90.00
_cell.angle_gamma   90.00
#
_symmetry.space_group_name_H-M   'P 1'
#
loop_
_entity.id
_entity.type
_entity.pdbx_description
1 polymer ?
#
loop_
_entity_poly.entity_id
_entity_poly.type
_entity_poly.pdbx_seq_one_letter_code
_entity_poly.pdbx_strand_id
1 'polypeptide(L)'
;MSRMTRDQALTHLLDGIQADLGACATVRELLERQFQAALRHRGAELSGLAEQLMPQLDAMEQRRQQRVQLVRALFGAQATMDDMLGSLAAPQRARATGDWAQLEQLVRDCKRATARNAALMADQYSVMQRVLHGEEQLYAPR
;
A
#
# COMPACT_ATOMS: atom_id res chain seq x y z
N MET A 1 7.10 5.54 32.25
CA MET A 1 7.40 5.12 30.86
C MET A 1 8.61 5.92 30.41
N SER A 2 9.76 5.28 30.15
CA SER A 2 10.98 5.99 29.74
C SER A 2 10.73 6.74 28.43
N ARG A 3 11.08 8.03 28.41
CA ARG A 3 10.97 8.89 27.24
C ARG A 3 11.93 8.35 26.17
N MET A 4 11.42 8.04 24.98
CA MET A 4 12.23 7.61 23.85
C MET A 4 13.32 8.66 23.56
N THR A 5 14.58 8.24 23.41
CA THR A 5 15.66 9.16 23.05
C THR A 5 15.60 9.53 21.57
N ARG A 6 16.28 10.61 21.18
CA ARG A 6 16.37 11.03 19.78
C ARG A 6 16.94 9.92 18.90
N ASP A 7 18.01 9.27 19.33
CA ASP A 7 18.66 8.19 18.58
C ASP A 7 17.74 6.98 18.44
N GLN A 8 17.02 6.59 19.50
CA GLN A 8 16.02 5.52 19.43
C GLN A 8 14.93 5.87 18.40
N ALA A 9 14.47 7.13 18.39
CA ALA A 9 13.44 7.58 17.46
C ALA A 9 13.92 7.57 16.00
N LEU A 10 15.18 7.96 15.75
CA LEU A 10 15.80 7.84 14.43
C LEU A 10 15.95 6.38 13.99
N THR A 11 16.40 5.49 14.87
CA THR A 11 16.47 4.05 14.58
C THR A 11 15.09 3.50 14.23
N HIS A 12 14.06 3.81 15.03
CA HIS A 12 12.70 3.37 14.77
C HIS A 12 12.15 3.88 13.43
N LEU A 13 12.51 5.10 13.02
CA LEU A 13 12.13 5.63 11.72
C LEU A 13 12.78 4.85 10.56
N LEU A 14 14.08 4.53 10.69
CA LEU A 14 14.82 3.75 9.70
C LEU A 14 14.32 2.30 9.61
N ASP A 15 14.08 1.65 10.75
CA ASP A 15 13.50 0.32 10.82
C ASP A 15 12.10 0.29 10.20
N GLY A 16 11.31 1.34 10.43
CA GLY A 16 10.01 1.52 9.82
C GLY A 16 10.06 1.58 8.29
N ILE A 17 11.08 2.22 7.69
CA ILE A 17 11.28 2.24 6.23
C ILE A 17 11.56 0.82 5.74
N GLN A 18 12.47 0.09 6.40
CA GLN A 18 12.81 -1.27 6.01
C GLN A 18 11.62 -2.23 6.12
N ALA A 19 10.82 -2.10 7.19
CA ALA A 19 9.59 -2.86 7.35
C ALA A 19 8.57 -2.56 6.24
N ASP A 20 8.42 -1.28 5.85
CA ASP A 20 7.53 -0.90 4.75
C ASP A 20 8.03 -1.39 3.38
N LEU A 21 9.34 -1.42 3.14
CA LEU A 21 9.92 -2.02 1.92
C LEU A 21 9.55 -3.51 1.80
N GLY A 22 9.71 -4.27 2.90
CA GLY A 22 9.31 -5.67 2.95
C GLY A 22 7.80 -5.85 2.76
N ALA A 23 6.99 -5.05 3.46
CA ALA A 23 5.53 -5.11 3.34
C ALA A 23 5.04 -4.81 1.91
N CYS A 24 5.65 -3.85 1.22
CA CYS A 24 5.31 -3.55 -0.18
C CYS A 24 5.55 -4.76 -1.11
N ALA A 25 6.61 -5.53 -0.88
CA ALA A 25 6.87 -6.74 -1.67
C ALA A 25 5.74 -7.77 -1.49
N THR A 26 5.36 -8.04 -0.22
CA THR A 26 4.26 -8.94 0.12
C THR A 26 2.93 -8.47 -0.46
N VAL A 27 2.60 -7.18 -0.29
CA VAL A 27 1.36 -6.59 -0.83
C VAL A 27 1.31 -6.72 -2.35
N ARG A 28 2.42 -6.46 -3.06
CA ARG A 28 2.47 -6.59 -4.51
C ARG A 28 2.22 -8.01 -4.98
N GLU A 29 2.77 -9.02 -4.28
CA GLU A 29 2.51 -10.43 -4.59
C GLU A 29 1.03 -10.78 -4.39
N LEU A 30 0.43 -10.36 -3.27
CA LEU A 30 -0.99 -10.58 -3.00
C LEU A 30 -1.89 -9.89 -4.04
N LEU A 31 -1.54 -8.67 -4.47
CA LEU A 31 -2.26 -7.94 -5.51
C LEU A 31 -2.15 -8.64 -6.87
N GLU A 32 -0.99 -9.22 -7.22
CA GLU A 32 -0.88 -9.98 -8.47
C GLU A 32 -1.70 -11.27 -8.41
N ARG A 33 -1.67 -12.00 -7.28
CA ARG A 33 -2.53 -13.17 -7.08
C ARG A 33 -4.01 -12.81 -7.16
N GLN A 34 -4.41 -11.69 -6.58
CA GLN A 34 -5.80 -11.19 -6.65
C GLN A 34 -6.22 -10.90 -8.09
N PHE A 35 -5.33 -10.29 -8.88
CA PHE A 35 -5.58 -10.05 -10.30
C PHE A 35 -5.82 -11.36 -11.07
N GLN A 36 -4.96 -12.36 -10.85
CA GLN A 36 -5.08 -13.68 -11.49
C GLN A 36 -6.34 -14.43 -11.06
N ALA A 37 -6.68 -14.38 -9.76
CA ALA A 37 -7.90 -14.98 -9.23
C ALA A 37 -9.16 -14.30 -9.79
N ALA A 38 -9.13 -12.97 -9.95
CA ALA A 38 -10.20 -12.22 -10.59
C ALA A 38 -10.38 -12.64 -12.06
N LEU A 39 -9.31 -12.73 -12.86
CA LEU A 39 -9.38 -13.19 -14.25
C LEU A 39 -9.96 -14.61 -14.40
N ARG A 40 -9.77 -15.46 -13.39
CA ARG A 40 -10.25 -16.85 -13.37
C ARG A 40 -11.57 -17.03 -12.62
N HIS A 41 -12.22 -15.94 -12.22
CA HIS A 41 -13.48 -15.92 -11.47
C HIS A 41 -13.44 -16.78 -10.18
N ARG A 42 -12.29 -16.80 -9.47
CA ARG A 42 -12.08 -17.60 -8.26
C ARG A 42 -12.57 -16.88 -7.01
N GLY A 43 -13.88 -16.74 -6.85
CA GLY A 43 -14.51 -15.99 -5.74
C GLY A 43 -14.01 -16.34 -4.34
N ALA A 44 -13.87 -17.63 -4.02
CA ALA A 44 -13.36 -18.06 -2.70
C ALA A 44 -11.89 -17.66 -2.47
N GLU A 45 -11.06 -17.73 -3.51
CA GLU A 45 -9.66 -17.29 -3.43
C GLU A 45 -9.57 -15.78 -3.24
N LEU A 46 -10.45 -15.00 -3.91
CA LEU A 46 -10.52 -13.55 -3.73
C LEU A 46 -10.82 -13.14 -2.29
N SER A 47 -11.76 -13.82 -1.64
CA SER A 47 -12.06 -13.57 -0.22
C SER A 47 -10.85 -13.86 0.67
N GLY A 48 -10.20 -15.02 0.49
CA GLY A 48 -9.01 -15.38 1.27
C GLY A 48 -7.81 -14.45 1.02
N LEU A 49 -7.68 -13.90 -0.19
CA LEU A 49 -6.67 -12.89 -0.51
C LEU A 49 -6.98 -11.53 0.14
N ALA A 50 -8.26 -11.15 0.23
CA ALA A 50 -8.66 -9.91 0.93
C ALA A 50 -8.32 -9.99 2.43
N GLU A 51 -8.59 -11.13 3.07
CA GLU A 51 -8.23 -11.39 4.48
C GLU A 51 -6.71 -11.32 4.74
N GLN A 52 -5.89 -11.68 3.75
CA GLN A 52 -4.43 -11.56 3.82
C GLN A 52 -3.95 -10.12 3.54
N LEU A 53 -4.60 -9.41 2.62
CA LEU A 53 -4.19 -8.07 2.18
C LEU A 53 -4.49 -7.00 3.23
N MET A 54 -5.69 -7.02 3.82
CA MET A 54 -6.15 -6.04 4.81
C MET A 54 -5.16 -5.78 5.95
N PRO A 55 -4.69 -6.80 6.70
CA PRO A 55 -3.77 -6.57 7.82
C PRO A 55 -2.42 -5.98 7.39
N GLN A 56 -1.97 -6.27 6.15
CA GLN A 56 -0.73 -5.70 5.62
C GLN A 56 -0.89 -4.19 5.35
N LEU A 57 -2.00 -3.81 4.73
CA LEU A 57 -2.31 -2.41 4.44
C LEU A 57 -2.53 -1.60 5.73
N ASP A 58 -3.23 -2.16 6.71
CA ASP A 58 -3.44 -1.54 8.01
C ASP A 58 -2.12 -1.31 8.75
N ALA A 59 -1.23 -2.31 8.75
CA ALA A 59 0.09 -2.18 9.36
C ALA A 59 0.96 -1.12 8.67
N MET A 60 0.90 -1.02 7.33
CA MET A 60 1.57 0.04 6.57
C MET A 60 1.03 1.43 6.92
N GLU A 61 -0.28 1.58 7.03
CA GLU A 61 -0.90 2.86 7.39
C GLU A 61 -0.55 3.27 8.82
N GLN A 62 -0.55 2.34 9.78
CA GLN A 62 -0.10 2.59 11.16
C GLN A 62 1.36 3.06 11.20
N ARG A 63 2.27 2.38 10.48
CA ARG A 63 3.68 2.79 10.39
C ARG A 63 3.85 4.15 9.73
N ARG A 64 3.06 4.46 8.69
CA ARG A 64 3.04 5.78 8.07
C ARG A 64 2.63 6.86 9.07
N GLN A 65 1.57 6.64 9.84
CA GLN A 65 1.10 7.58 10.85
C GLN A 65 2.15 7.80 11.94
N GLN A 66 2.73 6.72 12.47
CA GLN A 66 3.81 6.79 13.47
C GLN A 66 5.02 7.54 12.93
N ARG A 67 5.43 7.28 11.68
CA ARG A 67 6.53 7.97 11.01
C ARG A 67 6.28 9.48 10.94
N VAL A 68 5.10 9.90 10.49
CA VAL A 68 4.73 11.33 10.43
C VAL A 68 4.73 11.97 11.82
N GLN A 69 4.17 11.29 12.83
CA GLN A 69 4.15 11.79 14.20
C GLN A 69 5.56 11.97 14.78
N LEU A 70 6.43 10.98 14.60
CA LEU A 70 7.81 11.00 15.09
C LEU A 70 8.65 12.08 14.39
N VAL A 71 8.56 12.18 13.06
CA VAL A 71 9.26 13.24 12.31
C VAL A 71 8.85 14.61 12.82
N ARG A 72 7.54 14.85 12.97
CA ARG A 72 7.05 16.15 13.45
C ARG A 72 7.45 16.45 14.88
N ALA A 73 7.50 15.44 15.74
CA ALA A 73 7.95 15.59 17.12
C ALA A 73 9.46 15.93 17.22
N LEU A 74 10.29 15.40 16.31
CA LEU A 74 11.75 15.56 16.35
C LEU A 74 12.27 16.79 15.61
N PHE A 75 11.56 17.24 14.56
CA PHE A 75 12.02 18.24 13.61
C PHE A 75 11.06 19.42 13.44
N GLY A 76 9.88 19.38 14.05
CA GLY A 76 8.88 20.46 14.03
C GLY A 76 7.60 20.08 13.29
N ALA A 77 6.51 20.81 13.56
CA ALA A 77 5.15 20.43 13.13
C ALA A 77 4.95 20.26 11.61
N GLN A 78 5.77 20.91 10.79
CA GLN A 78 5.73 20.84 9.33
C GLN A 78 6.86 20.00 8.72
N ALA A 79 7.66 19.34 9.57
CA ALA A 79 8.80 18.57 9.11
C ALA A 79 8.37 17.33 8.30
N THR A 80 9.26 16.97 7.38
CA THR A 80 9.12 15.91 6.39
C THR A 80 10.21 14.85 6.57
N MET A 81 10.13 13.77 5.80
CA MET A 81 11.19 12.77 5.80
C MET A 81 12.53 13.34 5.31
N ASP A 82 12.52 14.34 4.42
CA ASP A 82 13.74 14.97 3.93
C ASP A 82 14.48 15.71 5.05
N ASP A 83 13.75 16.36 5.98
CA ASP A 83 14.35 16.99 7.16
C ASP A 83 15.01 15.96 8.07
N MET A 84 14.36 14.80 8.25
CA MET A 84 14.91 13.71 9.04
C MET A 84 16.15 13.11 8.39
N LEU A 85 16.09 12.79 7.09
CA LEU A 85 17.21 12.24 6.33
C LEU A 85 18.39 13.22 6.29
N GLY A 86 18.11 14.52 6.14
CA GLY A 86 19.12 15.58 6.17
C GLY A 86 19.90 15.63 7.49
N SER A 87 19.30 15.22 8.60
CA SER A 87 19.96 15.18 9.91
C SER A 87 20.95 14.03 10.10
N LEU A 88 20.94 13.01 9.21
CA LEU A 88 21.82 11.85 9.28
C LEU A 88 23.24 12.17 8.77
N ALA A 89 24.24 11.42 9.25
CA ALA A 89 25.61 11.48 8.72
C ALA A 89 25.68 10.99 7.26
N ALA A 90 26.61 11.54 6.47
CA ALA A 90 26.67 11.34 5.01
C ALA A 90 26.48 9.88 4.50
N PRO A 91 27.20 8.86 5.02
CA PRO A 91 27.02 7.49 4.52
C PRO A 91 25.62 6.92 4.85
N GLN A 92 25.10 7.23 6.04
CA GLN A 92 23.77 6.77 6.47
C GLN A 92 22.66 7.51 5.72
N ARG A 93 22.83 8.81 5.49
CA ARG A 93 21.92 9.65 4.69
C ARG A 93 21.76 9.10 3.28
N ALA A 94 22.86 8.78 2.60
CA ALA A 94 22.83 8.28 1.23
C ALA A 94 22.00 6.98 1.12
N ARG A 95 22.26 6.02 2.02
CA ARG A 95 21.50 4.76 2.10
C ARG A 95 20.01 5.02 2.39
N ALA A 96 19.71 5.76 3.45
CA ALA A 96 18.33 5.99 3.88
C ALA A 96 17.52 6.79 2.83
N THR A 97 18.16 7.69 2.09
CA THR A 97 17.53 8.40 0.97
C THR A 97 17.20 7.46 -0.18
N GLY A 98 18.10 6.53 -0.51
CA GLY A 98 17.84 5.47 -1.50
C GLY A 98 16.68 4.57 -1.08
N ASP A 99 16.70 4.10 0.17
CA ASP A 99 15.62 3.28 0.74
C ASP A 99 14.26 4.01 0.72
N TRP A 100 14.26 5.30 1.06
CA TRP A 100 13.06 6.15 1.03
C TRP A 100 12.50 6.31 -0.39
N ALA A 101 13.36 6.65 -1.35
CA ALA A 101 12.95 6.79 -2.75
C ALA A 101 12.40 5.47 -3.33
N GLN A 102 13.04 4.34 -2.99
CA GLN A 102 12.54 3.01 -3.36
C GLN A 102 11.17 2.74 -2.75
N LEU A 103 10.98 3.07 -1.47
CA LEU A 103 9.70 2.89 -0.80
C LEU A 103 8.59 3.71 -1.47
N GLU A 104 8.85 4.98 -1.79
CA GLU A 104 7.88 5.82 -2.49
C GLU A 104 7.45 5.22 -3.84
N GLN A 105 8.40 4.70 -4.60
CA GLN A 105 8.11 4.03 -5.87
C GLN A 105 7.25 2.77 -5.66
N LEU A 106 7.63 1.91 -4.70
CA LEU A 106 6.89 0.68 -4.42
C LEU A 106 5.45 0.96 -3.94
N VAL A 107 5.25 2.00 -3.12
CA VAL A 107 3.91 2.42 -2.68
C VAL A 107 3.06 2.89 -3.86
N ARG A 108 3.64 3.65 -4.81
CA ARG A 108 2.94 4.06 -6.04
C ARG A 108 2.54 2.85 -6.88
N ASP A 109 3.41 1.87 -7.00
CA ASP A 109 3.14 0.64 -7.74
C ASP A 109 2.06 -0.22 -7.08
N CYS A 110 2.08 -0.34 -5.75
CA CYS A 110 1.00 -1.01 -5.01
C CYS A 110 -0.35 -0.31 -5.24
N LYS A 111 -0.40 1.03 -5.17
CA LYS A 111 -1.63 1.80 -5.43
C LYS A 111 -2.16 1.58 -6.85
N ARG A 112 -1.26 1.57 -7.85
CA ARG A 112 -1.63 1.28 -9.24
C ARG A 112 -2.20 -0.13 -9.40
N ALA A 113 -1.57 -1.13 -8.77
CA ALA A 113 -2.05 -2.51 -8.80
C ALA A 113 -3.41 -2.66 -8.09
N THR A 114 -3.61 -2.02 -6.94
CA THR A 114 -4.91 -1.98 -6.26
C THR A 114 -6.00 -1.37 -7.15
N ALA A 115 -5.74 -0.23 -7.79
CA ALA A 115 -6.69 0.41 -8.69
C ALA A 115 -7.02 -0.45 -9.91
N ARG A 116 -6.00 -1.08 -10.52
CA ARG A 116 -6.17 -2.03 -11.64
C ARG A 116 -7.08 -3.19 -11.25
N ASN A 117 -6.85 -3.78 -10.08
CA ASN A 117 -7.63 -4.93 -9.62
C ASN A 117 -9.09 -4.53 -9.30
N ALA A 118 -9.29 -3.38 -8.67
CA ALA A 118 -10.63 -2.87 -8.37
C ALA A 118 -11.43 -2.61 -9.66
N ALA A 119 -10.81 -2.00 -10.68
CA ALA A 119 -11.42 -1.79 -11.99
C ALA A 119 -11.83 -3.12 -12.64
N LEU A 120 -10.91 -4.10 -12.67
CA LEU A 120 -11.20 -5.43 -13.23
C LEU A 120 -12.40 -6.10 -12.55
N MET A 121 -12.47 -6.05 -11.22
CA MET A 121 -13.58 -6.66 -10.47
C MET A 121 -14.91 -5.95 -10.73
N ALA A 122 -14.90 -4.62 -10.80
CA ALA A 122 -16.09 -3.83 -11.11
C ALA A 122 -16.62 -4.14 -12.52
N ASP A 123 -15.74 -4.23 -13.51
CA ASP A 123 -16.10 -4.58 -14.88
C ASP A 123 -16.71 -5.99 -14.95
N GLN A 124 -16.10 -6.96 -14.28
CA GLN A 124 -16.64 -8.32 -14.21
C GLN A 124 -18.01 -8.37 -13.56
N TYR A 125 -18.22 -7.63 -12.47
CA TYR A 125 -19.52 -7.53 -11.82
C TYR A 125 -20.58 -6.94 -12.77
N SER A 126 -20.24 -5.87 -13.50
CA SER A 126 -21.15 -5.24 -14.48
C SER A 126 -21.56 -6.21 -15.60
N VAL A 127 -20.60 -6.98 -16.14
CA VAL A 127 -20.89 -8.02 -17.14
C VAL A 127 -21.82 -9.09 -16.57
N MET A 128 -21.53 -9.58 -15.36
CA MET A 128 -22.37 -10.58 -14.69
C MET A 128 -23.80 -10.08 -14.47
N GLN A 129 -23.96 -8.82 -14.04
CA GLN A 129 -25.27 -8.19 -13.85
C GLN A 129 -26.08 -8.13 -15.14
N ARG A 130 -25.46 -7.76 -16.27
CA ARG A 130 -26.11 -7.75 -17.59
C ARG A 130 -26.53 -9.15 -18.05
N VAL A 131 -25.70 -10.16 -17.81
CA VAL A 131 -26.03 -11.56 -18.16
C VAL A 131 -27.19 -12.08 -17.31
N LEU A 132 -27.21 -11.76 -16.02
CA LEU A 132 -28.23 -12.25 -15.08
C LEU A 132 -29.59 -11.57 -15.25
N HIS A 133 -29.61 -10.26 -15.56
CA HIS A 133 -30.85 -9.50 -15.72
C HIS A 133 -31.31 -9.37 -17.17
N GLY A 134 -30.53 -9.90 -18.11
CA GLY A 134 -30.78 -9.79 -19.54
C GLY A 134 -30.53 -8.38 -20.07
N GLU A 135 -30.07 -8.28 -21.31
CA GLU A 135 -30.36 -7.07 -22.06
C GLU A 135 -31.88 -7.06 -22.26
N GLU A 136 -32.59 -6.05 -21.77
CA GLU A 136 -33.91 -5.69 -22.28
C GLU A 136 -33.73 -5.30 -23.76
N GLN A 137 -33.53 -6.30 -24.62
CA GLN A 137 -33.74 -6.15 -26.04
C GLN A 137 -35.24 -6.02 -26.20
N LEU A 138 -35.71 -4.78 -26.14
CA LEU A 138 -37.00 -4.37 -26.70
C LEU A 138 -37.00 -4.79 -28.17
N TYR A 139 -37.45 -6.01 -28.42
CA TYR A 139 -37.89 -6.43 -29.74
C TYR A 139 -39.24 -5.74 -29.95
N ALA A 140 -39.23 -4.61 -30.66
CA ALA A 140 -40.44 -4.03 -31.22
C ALA A 140 -40.55 -4.51 -32.67
N PRO A 141 -41.32 -5.57 -32.98
CA PRO A 141 -41.70 -5.85 -34.35
C PRO A 141 -42.74 -4.81 -34.80
N ARG A 142 -42.67 -4.47 -36.09
CA ARG A 142 -43.45 -3.46 -36.82
C ARG A 142 -44.95 -3.71 -36.79
#